data_AF-R9GUM4-F1
#
_entry.id   AF-R9GUM4-F1
#
_cell.length_a   1.000
_cell.length_b   1.000
_cell.length_c   1.000
_cell.angle_alpha   90.00
_cell.angle_beta   90.00
_cell.angle_gamma   90.00
#
_symmetry.space_group_name_H-M   'P 1'
#
loop_
_entity.id
_entity.type
_entity.pdbx_description
1 polymer ?
#
loop_
_entity_poly.entity_id
_entity_poly.type
_entity_poly.pdbx_seq_one_letter_code
_entity_poly.pdbx_strand_id
1 'polypeptide(L)'
;MAVIDHKGNIRGIAGSVIFRGYGKKNIVQGKPKAYPLTAASITSSSEFGLISSAALAIRKAFLPAYRYYDGPAVGRVTSAVSKCIRGAAGTVAGERDLHDGELSHLNGLEFNLNNPLSAVLLVKPQVEQDFSGTIKVLMPAMNLSKDMKIPTSLKGKAYRIKVRFLLTGFNFRENYYEYVDNQEISYDRDEKTAERIIEMKGTVPSGCMLVLSMSLSFYSFSDMDQELVLLNSVECSPCAIIGSWQAEAVIPLGQPILEVVDTAIRTCMEYTGNWLLAELPNKIIQQARKGTNSGNKQVNGKVQLDTFSTFPDHNELEMVIGKRVVF
;
A
#
# COMPACT_ATOMS: atom_id res chain seq x y z
N MET A 1 -24.06 19.69 -3.13
CA MET A 1 -23.85 21.10 -2.81
C MET A 1 -22.49 21.49 -3.35
N ALA A 2 -22.40 22.64 -4.03
CA ALA A 2 -21.12 23.23 -4.41
C ALA A 2 -20.80 24.38 -3.47
N VAL A 3 -19.53 24.53 -3.09
CA VAL A 3 -19.02 25.51 -2.13
C VAL A 3 -17.81 26.20 -2.73
N ILE A 4 -17.68 27.50 -2.51
CA ILE A 4 -16.48 28.27 -2.91
C ILE A 4 -15.46 28.17 -1.76
N ASP A 5 -14.26 27.69 -2.06
CA ASP A 5 -13.17 27.64 -1.09
C ASP A 5 -12.52 29.02 -0.86
N HIS A 6 -11.67 29.12 0.17
CA HIS A 6 -10.95 30.37 0.52
C HIS A 6 -10.02 30.89 -0.60
N LYS A 7 -9.78 30.11 -1.65
CA LYS A 7 -8.99 30.50 -2.84
C LYS A 7 -9.89 30.87 -4.02
N GLY A 8 -11.20 30.99 -3.82
CA GLY A 8 -12.18 31.32 -4.85
C GLY A 8 -12.55 30.15 -5.77
N ASN A 9 -12.14 28.90 -5.48
CA ASN A 9 -12.48 27.77 -6.32
C ASN A 9 -13.82 27.14 -5.90
N ILE A 10 -14.72 26.99 -6.86
CA ILE A 10 -15.95 26.20 -6.68
C ILE A 10 -15.58 24.72 -6.58
N ARG A 11 -16.07 24.03 -5.55
CA ARG A 11 -15.94 22.58 -5.35
C ARG A 11 -17.28 21.94 -5.08
N GLY A 12 -17.50 20.75 -5.61
CA GLY A 12 -18.70 19.96 -5.34
C GLY A 12 -19.68 19.94 -6.51
N ILE A 13 -20.91 19.54 -6.22
CA ILE A 13 -21.92 19.23 -7.24
C ILE A 13 -22.97 20.34 -7.27
N ALA A 14 -23.21 20.90 -8.46
CA ALA A 14 -24.34 21.80 -8.74
C ALA A 14 -25.05 21.37 -10.03
N GLY A 15 -26.31 20.95 -9.90
CA GLY A 15 -27.10 20.43 -11.02
C GLY A 15 -26.47 19.22 -11.69
N SER A 16 -26.29 19.30 -13.01
CA SER A 16 -25.72 18.25 -13.85
C SER A 16 -24.19 18.26 -13.93
N VAL A 17 -23.52 19.18 -13.23
CA VAL A 17 -22.06 19.34 -13.28
C VAL A 17 -21.41 19.21 -11.91
N ILE A 18 -20.16 18.77 -11.95
CA ILE A 18 -19.26 18.61 -10.81
C ILE A 18 -18.09 19.57 -11.04
N PHE A 19 -17.87 20.43 -10.05
CA PHE A 19 -16.72 21.33 -9.98
C PHE A 19 -15.64 20.68 -9.11
N ARG A 20 -14.44 20.52 -9.66
CA ARG A 20 -13.30 19.96 -8.93
C ARG A 20 -12.00 20.67 -9.26
N GLY A 21 -11.17 20.87 -8.24
CA GLY A 21 -9.79 21.30 -8.43
C GLY A 21 -8.93 20.16 -8.98
N TYR A 22 -8.06 20.47 -9.93
CA TYR A 22 -7.01 19.57 -10.40
C TYR A 22 -5.73 20.36 -10.63
N GLY A 23 -4.78 20.22 -9.71
CA GLY A 23 -3.59 21.07 -9.66
C GLY A 23 -3.98 22.55 -9.55
N LYS A 24 -3.50 23.38 -10.49
CA LYS A 24 -3.83 24.81 -10.59
C LYS A 24 -5.11 25.12 -11.38
N LYS A 25 -5.85 24.10 -11.83
CA LYS A 25 -7.05 24.26 -12.66
C LYS A 25 -8.30 23.98 -11.84
N ASN A 26 -9.37 24.72 -12.14
CA ASN A 26 -10.72 24.37 -11.70
C ASN A 26 -11.47 23.75 -12.89
N ILE A 27 -11.88 22.49 -12.75
CA ILE A 27 -12.49 21.69 -13.82
C ILE A 27 -13.99 21.63 -13.59
N VAL A 28 -14.76 21.93 -14.63
CA VAL A 28 -16.21 21.68 -14.71
C VAL A 28 -16.43 20.43 -15.54
N GLN A 29 -17.06 19.41 -14.94
CA GLN A 29 -17.28 18.12 -15.58
C GLN A 29 -18.75 17.72 -15.45
N GLY A 30 -19.34 17.17 -16.52
CA GLY A 30 -20.69 16.59 -16.44
C GLY A 30 -20.73 15.42 -15.45
N LYS A 31 -21.85 15.27 -14.73
CA LYS A 31 -22.06 14.18 -13.78
C LYS A 31 -21.95 12.84 -14.52
N PRO A 32 -21.18 11.87 -14.02
CA PRO A 32 -21.12 10.54 -14.61
C PRO A 32 -22.50 9.90 -14.66
N LYS A 33 -22.86 9.31 -15.81
CA LYS A 33 -24.05 8.47 -15.92
C LYS A 33 -23.77 7.13 -15.23
N ALA A 34 -24.76 6.64 -14.48
CA ALA A 34 -24.69 5.30 -13.89
C ALA A 34 -25.02 4.27 -14.96
N TYR A 35 -24.16 3.27 -15.12
CA TYR A 35 -24.38 2.12 -15.98
C TYR A 35 -24.26 0.83 -15.15
N PRO A 36 -24.97 -0.25 -15.52
CA PRO A 36 -24.72 -1.54 -14.91
C PRO A 36 -23.28 -1.97 -15.17
N LEU A 37 -22.53 -2.22 -14.10
CA LEU A 37 -21.15 -2.69 -14.20
C LEU A 37 -21.12 -4.16 -14.63
N THR A 38 -20.17 -4.51 -15.49
CA THR A 38 -19.90 -5.92 -15.85
C THR A 38 -19.12 -6.60 -14.72
N ALA A 39 -19.14 -7.94 -14.69
CA ALA A 39 -18.32 -8.71 -13.74
C ALA A 39 -16.83 -8.36 -13.85
N ALA A 40 -16.33 -8.13 -15.06
CA ALA A 40 -14.95 -7.69 -15.29
C ALA A 40 -14.67 -6.30 -14.70
N SER A 41 -15.60 -5.34 -14.82
CA SER A 41 -15.45 -4.01 -14.20
C SER A 41 -15.46 -4.07 -12.67
N ILE A 42 -16.28 -4.93 -12.07
CA ILE A 42 -16.31 -5.14 -10.60
C ILE A 42 -14.99 -5.79 -10.14
N THR A 43 -14.53 -6.81 -10.86
CA THR A 43 -13.28 -7.50 -10.54
C THR A 43 -12.09 -6.54 -10.60
N SER A 44 -12.00 -5.74 -11.67
CA SER A 44 -10.95 -4.74 -11.85
C SER A 44 -10.97 -3.64 -10.77
N SER A 45 -12.16 -3.19 -10.36
CA SER A 45 -12.28 -2.17 -9.30
C SER A 45 -11.92 -2.73 -7.92
N SER A 46 -12.32 -3.97 -7.62
CA SER A 46 -11.92 -4.67 -6.38
C SER A 46 -10.43 -4.92 -6.33
N GLU A 47 -9.82 -5.39 -7.43
CA GLU A 47 -8.37 -5.59 -7.54
C GLU A 47 -7.60 -4.27 -7.37
N PHE A 48 -8.08 -3.17 -7.95
CA PHE A 48 -7.50 -1.85 -7.71
C PHE A 48 -7.60 -1.40 -6.24
N GLY A 49 -8.72 -1.70 -5.59
CA GLY A 49 -8.90 -1.46 -4.16
C GLY A 49 -7.90 -2.23 -3.31
N LEU A 50 -7.66 -3.50 -3.64
CA LEU A 50 -6.66 -4.35 -3.02
C LEU A 50 -5.24 -3.81 -3.22
N ILE A 51 -4.88 -3.47 -4.46
CA ILE A 51 -3.58 -2.87 -4.79
C ILE A 51 -3.35 -1.59 -3.98
N SER A 52 -4.37 -0.73 -3.90
CA SER A 52 -4.28 0.57 -3.24
C SER A 52 -4.12 0.43 -1.73
N SER A 53 -4.83 -0.51 -1.11
CA SER A 53 -4.70 -0.76 0.33
C SER A 53 -3.38 -1.45 0.68
N ALA A 54 -2.89 -2.38 -0.15
CA ALA A 54 -1.57 -2.97 0.02
C ALA A 54 -0.44 -1.92 -0.10
N ALA A 55 -0.52 -1.05 -1.11
CA ALA A 55 0.43 0.05 -1.27
C ALA A 55 0.41 1.05 -0.11
N LEU A 56 -0.76 1.28 0.51
CA LEU A 56 -0.85 2.08 1.74
C LEU A 56 -0.14 1.39 2.91
N ALA A 57 -0.35 0.09 3.09
CA ALA A 57 0.29 -0.69 4.16
C ALA A 57 1.82 -0.67 4.04
N ILE A 58 2.37 -0.90 2.84
CA ILE A 58 3.81 -0.80 2.57
C ILE A 58 4.34 0.59 2.93
N ARG A 59 3.68 1.66 2.50
CA ARG A 59 4.12 3.02 2.84
C ARG A 59 4.09 3.26 4.35
N LYS A 60 3.02 2.85 5.04
CA LYS A 60 2.93 2.99 6.50
C LYS A 60 4.08 2.26 7.20
N ALA A 61 4.36 1.02 6.81
CA ALA A 61 5.43 0.23 7.39
C ALA A 61 6.82 0.84 7.15
N PHE A 62 7.07 1.47 6.01
CA PHE A 62 8.34 2.13 5.71
C PHE A 62 8.45 3.60 6.15
N LEU A 63 7.44 4.16 6.83
CA LEU A 63 7.51 5.52 7.41
C LEU A 63 8.79 5.75 8.23
N PRO A 64 9.23 4.81 9.10
CA PRO A 64 10.48 4.99 9.84
C PRO A 64 11.72 5.05 8.94
N ALA A 65 11.71 4.40 7.77
CA ALA A 65 12.86 4.34 6.88
C ALA A 65 13.05 5.65 6.09
N TYR A 66 12.02 6.13 5.38
CA TYR A 66 12.18 7.29 4.50
C TYR A 66 12.04 8.64 5.21
N ARG A 67 11.42 8.73 6.40
CA ARG A 67 11.10 9.97 7.16
C ARG A 67 10.25 11.00 6.39
N TYR A 68 10.73 11.46 5.25
CA TYR A 68 10.05 12.32 4.28
C TYR A 68 9.97 11.63 2.91
N TYR A 69 8.85 11.79 2.21
CA TYR A 69 8.62 11.27 0.86
C TYR A 69 7.99 12.34 -0.03
N ASP A 70 8.15 12.23 -1.34
CA ASP A 70 7.50 13.16 -2.28
C ASP A 70 6.05 12.74 -2.57
N GLY A 71 5.16 13.70 -2.83
CA GLY A 71 3.75 13.43 -3.10
C GLY A 71 3.50 12.33 -4.16
N PRO A 72 4.23 12.30 -5.29
CA PRO A 72 4.13 11.25 -6.29
C PRO A 72 4.52 9.82 -5.83
N ALA A 73 5.17 9.66 -4.67
CA ALA A 73 5.55 8.33 -4.14
C ALA A 73 4.34 7.41 -3.96
N VAL A 74 3.17 7.97 -3.62
CA VAL A 74 1.92 7.20 -3.49
C VAL A 74 1.61 6.45 -4.79
N GLY A 75 1.64 7.15 -5.93
CA GLY A 75 1.37 6.55 -7.23
C GLY A 75 2.44 5.55 -7.66
N ARG A 76 3.71 5.80 -7.31
CA ARG A 76 4.81 4.87 -7.61
C ARG A 76 4.67 3.54 -6.86
N VAL A 77 4.38 3.58 -5.56
CA VAL A 77 4.14 2.37 -4.77
C VAL A 77 2.92 1.62 -5.27
N THR A 78 1.79 2.30 -5.52
CA THR A 78 0.60 1.68 -6.10
C THR A 78 0.90 1.03 -7.46
N SER A 79 1.69 1.68 -8.31
CA SER A 79 2.08 1.13 -9.62
C SER A 79 2.97 -0.11 -9.48
N ALA A 80 3.95 -0.09 -8.58
CA ALA A 80 4.82 -1.24 -8.33
C ALA A 80 4.04 -2.44 -7.78
N VAL A 81 3.18 -2.22 -6.78
CA VAL A 81 2.29 -3.26 -6.21
C VAL A 81 1.33 -3.80 -7.28
N SER A 82 0.78 -2.94 -8.14
CA SER A 82 -0.06 -3.36 -9.26
C SER A 82 0.69 -4.30 -10.21
N LYS A 83 1.95 -3.99 -10.54
CA LYS A 83 2.79 -4.86 -11.36
C LYS A 83 3.08 -6.19 -10.69
N CYS A 84 3.35 -6.19 -9.37
CA CYS A 84 3.55 -7.43 -8.61
C CYS A 84 2.34 -8.35 -8.75
N ILE A 85 1.15 -7.86 -8.39
CA ILE A 85 -0.08 -8.65 -8.40
C ILE A 85 -0.44 -9.12 -9.83
N ARG A 86 -0.27 -8.25 -10.83
CA ARG A 86 -0.58 -8.59 -12.23
C ARG A 86 0.45 -9.51 -12.88
N GLY A 87 1.68 -9.51 -12.37
CA GLY A 87 2.77 -10.38 -12.81
C GLY A 87 2.70 -11.80 -12.26
N ALA A 88 1.80 -12.07 -11.30
CA ALA A 88 1.53 -13.40 -10.76
C ALA A 88 1.23 -14.40 -11.89
N ALA A 89 2.11 -15.39 -12.08
CA ALA A 89 1.94 -16.39 -13.12
C ALA A 89 0.77 -17.32 -12.78
N GLY A 90 -0.09 -17.58 -13.76
CA GLY A 90 -1.14 -18.60 -13.63
C GLY A 90 -2.35 -18.22 -12.76
N THR A 91 -2.46 -16.97 -12.30
CA THR A 91 -3.61 -16.52 -11.48
C THR A 91 -4.54 -15.57 -12.24
N VAL A 92 -5.84 -15.69 -11.98
CA VAL A 92 -6.88 -14.86 -12.60
C VAL A 92 -7.13 -13.62 -11.74
N ALA A 93 -7.50 -12.51 -12.38
CA ALA A 93 -7.91 -11.32 -11.66
C ALA A 93 -9.08 -11.64 -10.70
N GLY A 94 -8.95 -11.23 -9.44
CA GLY A 94 -9.93 -11.53 -8.39
C GLY A 94 -9.64 -12.77 -7.55
N GLU A 95 -8.61 -13.55 -7.90
CA GLU A 95 -8.19 -14.77 -7.17
C GLU A 95 -6.73 -14.69 -6.72
N ARG A 96 -6.16 -13.48 -6.71
CA ARG A 96 -4.75 -13.22 -6.39
C ARG A 96 -4.60 -12.02 -5.49
N ASP A 97 -3.58 -12.05 -4.66
CA ASP A 97 -3.11 -10.90 -3.89
C ASP A 97 -1.59 -10.72 -4.04
N LEU A 98 -0.97 -9.95 -3.14
CA LEU A 98 0.46 -9.68 -3.22
C LEU A 98 1.34 -10.89 -2.88
N HIS A 99 0.85 -11.86 -2.09
CA HIS A 99 1.58 -13.11 -1.80
C HIS A 99 1.73 -13.99 -3.03
N ASP A 100 0.80 -13.89 -3.98
CA ASP A 100 0.87 -14.62 -5.24
C ASP A 100 1.66 -13.84 -6.32
N GLY A 101 2.08 -12.61 -6.02
CA GLY A 101 2.65 -11.64 -6.96
C GLY A 101 4.12 -11.85 -7.34
N GLU A 102 4.59 -11.16 -8.37
CA GLU A 102 6.00 -11.07 -8.72
C GLU A 102 6.68 -9.91 -7.96
N LEU A 103 7.27 -10.20 -6.79
CA LEU A 103 7.78 -9.15 -5.88
C LEU A 103 9.00 -8.40 -6.42
N SER A 104 9.73 -8.94 -7.40
CA SER A 104 10.88 -8.24 -7.99
C SER A 104 10.54 -6.85 -8.56
N HIS A 105 9.26 -6.59 -8.87
CA HIS A 105 8.77 -5.28 -9.26
C HIS A 105 8.82 -4.20 -8.15
N LEU A 106 9.02 -4.59 -6.88
CA LEU A 106 9.29 -3.67 -5.77
C LEU A 106 10.76 -3.24 -5.71
N ASN A 107 11.68 -4.03 -6.26
CA ASN A 107 13.11 -3.76 -6.19
C ASN A 107 13.45 -2.48 -6.97
N GLY A 108 14.22 -1.59 -6.34
CA GLY A 108 14.56 -0.28 -6.89
C GLY A 108 13.45 0.77 -6.75
N LEU A 109 12.37 0.47 -6.02
CA LEU A 109 11.35 1.49 -5.73
C LEU A 109 11.93 2.60 -4.85
N GLU A 110 11.90 3.83 -5.36
CA GLU A 110 12.35 5.03 -4.66
C GLU A 110 11.18 5.79 -4.01
N PHE A 111 11.29 6.04 -2.71
CA PHE A 111 10.29 6.79 -1.93
C PHE A 111 10.44 8.31 -2.07
N ASN A 112 11.59 8.80 -2.54
CA ASN A 112 11.83 10.21 -2.79
C ASN A 112 12.59 10.43 -4.11
N LEU A 113 11.92 10.92 -5.15
CA LEU A 113 12.58 11.21 -6.43
C LEU A 113 13.27 12.58 -6.52
N ASN A 114 13.11 13.46 -5.52
CA ASN A 114 13.86 14.72 -5.50
C ASN A 114 15.37 14.45 -5.33
N ASN A 115 15.71 13.41 -4.55
CA ASN A 115 17.06 12.87 -4.39
C ASN A 115 16.95 11.35 -4.17
N PRO A 116 16.86 10.55 -5.25
CA PRO A 116 16.75 9.10 -5.14
C PRO A 116 18.03 8.50 -4.58
N LEU A 117 17.91 7.36 -3.88
CA LEU A 117 19.05 6.65 -3.29
C LEU A 117 20.11 6.38 -4.35
N SER A 118 19.70 5.93 -5.54
CA SER A 118 20.62 5.61 -6.65
C SER A 118 21.40 6.82 -7.19
N ALA A 119 20.94 8.04 -6.95
CA ALA A 119 21.64 9.27 -7.38
C ALA A 119 22.54 9.85 -6.27
N VAL A 120 22.24 9.52 -5.01
CA VAL A 120 22.99 9.99 -3.85
C VAL A 120 24.10 9.02 -3.49
N LEU A 121 23.81 7.72 -3.41
CA LEU A 121 24.79 6.67 -3.21
C LEU A 121 25.16 6.04 -4.55
N LEU A 122 26.37 6.28 -5.02
CA LEU A 122 26.85 5.82 -6.32
C LEU A 122 27.31 4.35 -6.29
N VAL A 123 27.69 3.87 -5.10
CA VAL A 123 27.94 2.44 -4.87
C VAL A 123 26.62 1.70 -4.79
N LYS A 124 26.50 0.58 -5.49
CA LYS A 124 25.32 -0.28 -5.42
C LYS A 124 25.55 -1.41 -4.43
N PRO A 125 24.77 -1.50 -3.34
CA PRO A 125 24.79 -2.70 -2.50
C PRO A 125 24.28 -3.90 -3.30
N GLN A 126 24.86 -5.07 -3.05
CA GLN A 126 24.30 -6.33 -3.52
C GLN A 126 23.51 -6.96 -2.38
N VAL A 127 22.37 -7.54 -2.70
CA VAL A 127 21.44 -8.06 -1.71
C VAL A 127 21.03 -9.45 -2.14
N GLU A 128 21.23 -10.42 -1.25
CA GLU A 128 20.95 -11.82 -1.52
C GLU A 128 20.28 -12.46 -0.31
N GLN A 129 19.48 -13.50 -0.58
CA GLN A 129 18.96 -14.39 0.44
C GLN A 129 19.71 -15.71 0.29
N ASP A 130 20.30 -16.20 1.37
CA ASP A 130 20.97 -17.50 1.34
C ASP A 130 19.99 -18.67 1.47
N PHE A 131 20.50 -19.89 1.35
CA PHE A 131 19.70 -21.12 1.43
C PHE A 131 19.01 -21.32 2.79
N SER A 132 19.48 -20.65 3.85
CA SER A 132 18.82 -20.65 5.16
C SER A 132 17.74 -19.58 5.31
N GLY A 133 17.47 -18.81 4.26
CA GLY A 133 16.51 -17.71 4.26
C GLY A 133 17.04 -16.42 4.88
N THR A 134 18.33 -16.38 5.27
CA THR A 134 18.96 -15.20 5.87
C THR A 134 19.32 -14.19 4.78
N ILE A 135 18.96 -12.94 5.03
CA ILE A 135 19.22 -11.84 4.08
C ILE A 135 20.59 -11.22 4.40
N LYS A 136 21.42 -11.11 3.36
CA LYS A 136 22.75 -10.51 3.42
C LYS A 136 22.84 -9.33 2.45
N VAL A 137 23.40 -8.24 2.95
CA VAL A 137 23.71 -7.05 2.17
C VAL A 137 25.23 -6.91 2.09
N LEU A 138 25.78 -7.05 0.89
CA LEU A 138 27.17 -6.72 0.61
C LEU A 138 27.25 -5.22 0.32
N MET A 139 27.89 -4.49 1.23
CA MET A 139 28.29 -3.11 1.02
C MET A 139 29.72 -3.10 0.47
N PRO A 140 29.93 -2.67 -0.79
CA PRO A 140 31.27 -2.57 -1.36
C PRO A 140 32.13 -1.56 -0.59
N ALA A 141 33.45 -1.69 -0.74
CA ALA A 141 34.38 -0.67 -0.27
C ALA A 141 34.01 0.68 -0.90
N MET A 142 33.97 1.74 -0.09
CA MET A 142 33.54 3.06 -0.54
C MET A 142 34.39 4.17 0.05
N ASN A 143 34.59 5.20 -0.74
CA ASN A 143 35.13 6.48 -0.33
C ASN A 143 33.99 7.50 -0.37
N LEU A 144 33.47 7.89 0.79
CA LEU A 144 32.26 8.73 0.87
C LEU A 144 32.41 10.06 0.12
N SER A 145 33.62 10.63 0.09
CA SER A 145 33.87 11.89 -0.63
C SER A 145 33.68 11.79 -2.16
N LYS A 146 33.78 10.59 -2.73
CA LYS A 146 33.65 10.31 -4.17
C LYS A 146 32.37 9.58 -4.51
N ASP A 147 32.00 8.60 -3.69
CA ASP A 147 30.94 7.66 -3.98
C ASP A 147 29.59 8.07 -3.39
N MET A 148 29.54 9.20 -2.68
CA MET A 148 28.30 9.82 -2.19
C MET A 148 28.14 11.26 -2.68
N LYS A 149 27.10 11.48 -3.47
CA LYS A 149 26.74 12.78 -4.01
C LYS A 149 25.78 13.50 -3.06
N ILE A 150 26.34 14.17 -2.05
CA ILE A 150 25.56 14.98 -1.12
C ILE A 150 24.91 16.16 -1.87
N PRO A 151 23.58 16.37 -1.74
CA PRO A 151 22.91 17.47 -2.42
C PRO A 151 23.45 18.83 -1.99
N THR A 152 23.43 19.79 -2.90
CA THR A 152 23.99 21.14 -2.68
C THR A 152 23.39 21.84 -1.46
N SER A 153 22.10 21.59 -1.17
CA SER A 153 21.40 22.12 0.02
C SER A 153 22.01 21.67 1.35
N LEU A 154 22.66 20.50 1.37
CA LEU A 154 23.28 19.89 2.55
C LEU A 154 24.81 19.97 2.53
N LYS A 155 25.40 20.39 1.41
CA LYS A 155 26.84 20.45 1.22
C LYS A 155 27.47 21.41 2.23
N GLY A 156 28.50 20.94 2.93
CA GLY A 156 29.19 21.69 3.99
C GLY A 156 28.48 21.67 5.36
N LYS A 157 27.24 21.18 5.44
CA LYS A 157 26.48 21.02 6.70
C LYS A 157 26.48 19.58 7.20
N ALA A 158 26.47 18.62 6.28
CA ALA A 158 26.50 17.20 6.62
C ALA A 158 27.84 16.84 7.28
N TYR A 159 27.77 16.52 8.57
CA TYR A 159 28.86 16.06 9.41
C TYR A 159 28.94 14.53 9.45
N ARG A 160 27.78 13.89 9.68
CA ARG A 160 27.66 12.42 9.79
C ARG A 160 26.53 11.90 8.91
N ILE A 161 26.73 10.71 8.35
CA ILE A 161 25.78 10.05 7.47
C ILE A 161 25.44 8.70 8.08
N LYS A 162 24.16 8.44 8.30
CA LYS A 162 23.68 7.14 8.74
C LYS A 162 23.02 6.41 7.58
N VAL A 163 23.48 5.20 7.33
CA VAL A 163 22.83 4.23 6.46
C VAL A 163 21.99 3.31 7.32
N ARG A 164 20.70 3.20 7.01
CA ARG A 164 19.78 2.29 7.69
C ARG A 164 19.32 1.20 6.74
N PHE A 165 19.31 -0.03 7.22
CA PHE A 165 18.71 -1.20 6.59
C PHE A 165 17.52 -1.65 7.44
N LEU A 166 16.32 -1.59 6.89
CA LEU A 166 15.11 -2.02 7.58
C LEU A 166 14.49 -3.18 6.82
N LEU A 167 14.52 -4.37 7.43
CA LEU A 167 13.89 -5.57 6.94
C LEU A 167 12.50 -5.71 7.56
N THR A 168 11.48 -5.76 6.72
CA THR A 168 10.08 -5.88 7.13
C THR A 168 9.47 -7.14 6.58
N GLY A 169 8.82 -7.92 7.45
CA GLY A 169 8.01 -9.07 7.09
C GLY A 169 6.55 -8.64 6.96
N PHE A 170 5.93 -8.89 5.81
CA PHE A 170 4.52 -8.61 5.57
C PHE A 170 3.73 -9.91 5.45
N ASN A 171 2.58 -9.96 6.09
CA ASN A 171 1.58 -10.99 5.86
C ASN A 171 0.23 -10.35 5.57
N PHE A 172 -0.08 -10.15 4.28
CA PHE A 172 -1.33 -9.54 3.82
C PHE A 172 -2.57 -10.39 4.13
N ARG A 173 -2.46 -11.72 3.99
CA ARG A 173 -3.51 -12.67 4.32
C ARG A 173 -3.88 -12.64 5.82
N GLU A 174 -2.90 -12.50 6.72
CA GLU A 174 -3.13 -12.33 8.17
C GLU A 174 -3.22 -10.86 8.63
N ASN A 175 -3.12 -9.89 7.71
CA ASN A 175 -3.28 -8.46 7.97
C ASN A 175 -2.30 -7.86 9.00
N TYR A 176 -1.06 -8.33 9.04
CA TYR A 176 0.00 -7.71 9.84
C TYR A 176 1.32 -7.51 9.09
N TYR A 177 2.16 -6.66 9.64
CA TYR A 177 3.58 -6.61 9.33
C TYR A 177 4.40 -6.53 10.62
N GLU A 178 5.68 -6.82 10.52
CA GLU A 178 6.63 -6.66 11.61
C GLU A 178 8.02 -6.29 11.10
N TYR A 179 8.79 -5.60 11.94
CA TYR A 179 10.18 -5.28 11.66
C TYR A 179 11.05 -6.44 12.12
N VAL A 180 11.50 -7.24 11.16
CA VAL A 180 12.32 -8.43 11.41
C VAL A 180 13.69 -8.02 11.93
N ASP A 181 14.33 -7.03 11.29
CA ASP A 181 15.59 -6.47 11.76
C ASP A 181 15.78 -5.03 11.27
N ASN A 182 16.53 -4.24 12.03
CA ASN A 182 16.88 -2.86 11.72
C ASN A 182 18.34 -2.60 12.08
N GLN A 183 19.19 -2.41 11.08
CA GLN A 183 20.61 -2.15 11.27
C GLN A 183 20.98 -0.76 10.77
N GLU A 184 21.81 -0.08 11.56
CA GLU A 184 22.33 1.24 11.23
C GLU A 184 23.85 1.23 11.21
N ILE A 185 24.42 1.87 10.19
CA ILE A 185 25.85 2.13 10.10
C ILE A 185 26.04 3.63 9.98
N SER A 186 26.90 4.18 10.84
CA SER A 186 27.25 5.60 10.80
C SER A 186 28.61 5.75 10.15
N TYR A 187 28.71 6.74 9.27
CA TYR A 187 29.94 7.11 8.60
C TYR A 187 30.21 8.60 8.78
N ASP A 188 31.48 8.96 8.87
CA ASP A 188 31.91 10.34 8.80
C ASP A 188 32.08 10.78 7.34
N ARG A 189 31.88 12.07 7.05
CA ARG A 189 31.71 12.59 5.67
C ARG A 189 32.78 12.16 4.67
N ASP A 190 34.04 12.07 5.11
CA ASP A 190 35.20 11.78 4.26
C ASP A 190 35.83 10.41 4.57
N GLU A 191 35.08 9.52 5.24
CA GLU A 191 35.52 8.20 5.62
C GLU A 191 35.77 7.29 4.40
N LYS A 192 36.77 6.42 4.52
CA LYS A 192 37.03 5.32 3.59
C LYS A 192 36.75 4.03 4.32
N THR A 193 35.92 3.18 3.73
CA THR A 193 35.48 1.94 4.35
C THR A 193 35.87 0.76 3.48
N ALA A 194 36.22 -0.35 4.13
CA ALA A 194 36.40 -1.62 3.46
C ALA A 194 35.03 -2.22 3.12
N GLU A 195 35.05 -3.18 2.20
CA GLU A 195 33.89 -4.01 1.92
C GLU A 195 33.40 -4.71 3.19
N ARG A 196 32.07 -4.79 3.35
CA ARG A 196 31.45 -5.39 4.53
C ARG A 196 30.16 -6.09 4.16
N ILE A 197 29.96 -7.26 4.76
CA ILE A 197 28.69 -7.99 4.73
C ILE A 197 27.88 -7.62 5.97
N ILE A 198 26.62 -7.29 5.75
CA ILE A 198 25.62 -7.00 6.78
C ILE A 198 24.60 -8.13 6.73
N GLU A 199 24.51 -8.89 7.81
CA GLU A 199 23.58 -10.00 7.92
C GLU A 199 22.38 -9.58 8.76
N MET A 200 21.18 -9.73 8.22
CA MET A 200 19.94 -9.41 8.91
C MET A 200 19.59 -10.56 9.87
N LYS A 201 19.57 -10.31 11.18
CA LYS A 201 19.57 -11.34 12.23
C LYS A 201 18.20 -11.70 12.78
N GLY A 202 17.15 -11.08 12.27
CA GLY A 202 15.79 -11.30 12.75
C GLY A 202 15.25 -12.69 12.39
N THR A 203 14.37 -13.21 13.23
CA THR A 203 13.62 -14.42 12.90
C THR A 203 12.46 -14.06 11.99
N VAL A 204 12.37 -14.70 10.83
CA VAL A 204 11.28 -14.47 9.87
C VAL A 204 10.07 -15.32 10.28
N PRO A 205 8.89 -14.72 10.52
CA PRO A 205 7.68 -15.50 10.75
C PRO A 205 7.30 -16.30 9.52
N SER A 206 6.75 -17.48 9.76
CA SER A 206 6.20 -18.32 8.70
C SER A 206 5.18 -17.55 7.86
N GLY A 207 5.30 -17.68 6.54
CA GLY A 207 4.34 -17.10 5.60
C GLY A 207 4.47 -15.58 5.38
N CYS A 208 5.49 -14.92 5.94
CA CYS A 208 5.79 -13.53 5.62
C CYS A 208 6.56 -13.40 4.31
N MET A 209 6.14 -12.48 3.44
CA MET A 209 7.01 -11.94 2.40
C MET A 209 7.97 -10.92 3.01
N LEU A 210 9.19 -10.87 2.49
CA LEU A 210 10.25 -10.02 3.02
C LEU A 210 10.51 -8.85 2.09
N VAL A 211 10.62 -7.66 2.66
CA VAL A 211 10.99 -6.45 1.91
C VAL A 211 12.07 -5.70 2.68
N LEU A 212 13.21 -5.50 2.03
CA LEU A 212 14.34 -4.77 2.58
C LEU A 212 14.41 -3.36 1.99
N SER A 213 14.43 -2.37 2.86
CA SER A 213 14.71 -0.98 2.48
C SER A 213 16.09 -0.53 2.94
N MET A 214 16.65 0.42 2.19
CA MET A 214 17.84 1.17 2.57
C MET A 214 17.53 2.66 2.54
N SER A 215 17.93 3.39 3.58
CA SER A 215 17.78 4.85 3.63
C SER A 215 19.02 5.56 4.15
N LEU A 216 19.15 6.82 3.75
CA LEU A 216 20.23 7.71 4.16
C LEU A 216 19.69 8.83 5.05
N SER A 217 20.29 9.00 6.22
CA SER A 217 20.05 10.14 7.09
C SER A 217 21.31 11.00 7.22
N PHE A 218 21.19 12.29 6.94
CA PHE A 218 22.26 13.27 7.04
C PHE A 218 22.12 14.05 8.33
N TYR A 219 23.23 14.23 9.05
CA TYR A 219 23.25 14.94 10.32
C TYR A 219 24.28 16.07 10.27
N SER A 220 23.93 17.23 10.81
CA SER A 220 24.89 18.25 11.24
C SER A 220 25.19 18.08 12.72
N PHE A 221 26.30 18.63 13.18
CA PHE A 221 26.61 18.76 14.60
C PHE A 221 26.35 20.21 15.05
N SER A 222 25.57 20.40 16.11
CA SER A 222 25.39 21.70 16.75
C SER A 222 26.43 21.85 17.86
N ASP A 223 27.40 22.74 17.68
CA ASP A 223 28.43 22.98 18.71
C ASP A 223 27.83 23.56 20.00
N MET A 224 26.73 24.30 19.91
CA MET A 224 26.04 24.89 21.07
C MET A 224 25.34 23.83 21.91
N ASP A 225 24.64 22.91 21.25
CA ASP A 225 23.82 21.90 21.93
C ASP A 225 24.59 20.59 22.14
N GLN A 226 25.78 20.45 21.53
CA GLN A 226 26.59 19.22 21.50
C GLN A 226 25.80 18.00 20.95
N GLU A 227 24.89 18.25 20.02
CA GLU A 227 23.95 17.25 19.51
C GLU A 227 23.97 17.12 17.98
N LEU A 228 23.57 15.93 17.49
CA LEU A 228 23.38 15.67 16.07
C LEU A 228 21.97 16.08 15.64
N VAL A 229 21.88 17.04 14.71
CA VAL A 229 20.62 17.53 14.16
C VAL A 229 20.37 16.90 12.80
N LEU A 230 19.18 16.31 12.61
CA LEU A 230 18.77 15.72 11.34
C LEU A 230 18.59 16.81 10.28
N LEU A 231 19.21 16.62 9.11
CA LEU A 231 19.12 17.52 7.97
C LEU A 231 18.16 17.05 6.87
N ASN A 232 17.64 15.82 6.95
CA ASN A 232 16.71 15.30 5.95
C ASN A 232 15.47 16.20 5.85
N SER A 233 14.96 16.32 4.62
CA SER A 233 13.76 17.09 4.30
C SER A 233 13.03 16.44 3.14
N VAL A 234 11.91 17.02 2.70
CA VAL A 234 11.18 16.53 1.50
C VAL A 234 12.06 16.63 0.25
N GLU A 235 12.97 17.60 0.20
CA GLU A 235 13.93 17.77 -0.89
C GLU A 235 15.02 16.70 -0.87
N CYS A 236 15.48 16.27 0.31
CA CYS A 236 16.52 15.25 0.44
C CYS A 236 16.20 14.26 1.58
N SER A 237 15.59 13.13 1.21
CA SER A 237 15.47 11.97 2.09
C SER A 237 15.53 10.68 1.27
N PRO A 238 16.74 10.25 0.86
CA PRO A 238 16.91 9.11 -0.02
C PRO A 238 16.52 7.82 0.68
N CYS A 239 15.64 7.04 0.06
CA CYS A 239 15.20 5.76 0.57
C CYS A 239 14.64 4.92 -0.58
N ALA A 240 15.08 3.67 -0.67
CA ALA A 240 14.61 2.74 -1.67
C ALA A 240 14.36 1.34 -1.09
N ILE A 241 13.51 0.56 -1.76
CA ILE A 241 13.46 -0.90 -1.58
C ILE A 241 14.62 -1.49 -2.39
N ILE A 242 15.53 -2.20 -1.72
CA ILE A 242 16.73 -2.77 -2.32
C ILE A 242 16.66 -4.30 -2.49
N GLY A 243 15.65 -4.95 -1.90
CA GLY A 243 15.41 -6.37 -2.05
C GLY A 243 14.00 -6.76 -1.60
N SER A 244 13.47 -7.82 -2.20
CA SER A 244 12.18 -8.39 -1.83
C SER A 244 12.15 -9.88 -2.17
N TRP A 245 11.53 -10.69 -1.31
CA TRP A 245 11.50 -12.14 -1.40
C TRP A 245 10.14 -12.67 -1.00
N GLN A 246 9.76 -13.76 -1.66
CA GLN A 246 8.51 -14.44 -1.36
C GLN A 246 8.57 -15.20 -0.05
N ALA A 247 7.39 -15.46 0.51
CA ALA A 247 7.27 -16.35 1.66
C ALA A 247 7.72 -17.76 1.29
N GLU A 248 8.50 -18.41 2.16
CA GLU A 248 8.94 -19.79 1.97
C GLU A 248 7.76 -20.78 2.03
N ALA A 249 6.75 -20.47 2.85
CA ALA A 249 5.51 -21.23 2.94
C ALA A 249 4.39 -20.52 2.15
N VAL A 250 3.78 -21.24 1.20
CA VAL A 250 2.57 -20.78 0.51
C VAL A 250 1.40 -20.83 1.48
N ILE A 251 0.92 -19.68 1.93
CA ILE A 251 -0.35 -19.58 2.66
C ILE A 251 -1.48 -19.66 1.61
N PRO A 252 -2.45 -20.58 1.68
CA PRO A 252 -3.58 -20.58 0.75
C PRO A 252 -4.48 -19.35 0.93
N LEU A 253 -5.08 -18.86 -0.14
CA LEU A 253 -6.05 -17.76 -0.06
C LEU A 253 -7.30 -18.21 0.72
N GLY A 254 -7.76 -17.40 1.68
CA GLY A 254 -9.01 -17.64 2.40
C GLY A 254 -8.94 -18.58 3.62
N GLN A 255 -7.75 -18.94 4.10
CA GLN A 255 -7.65 -19.65 5.38
C GLN A 255 -8.07 -18.76 6.56
N PRO A 256 -8.73 -19.34 7.58
CA PRO A 256 -9.09 -18.61 8.78
C PRO A 256 -7.83 -18.09 9.49
N ILE A 257 -7.91 -16.86 9.97
CA ILE A 257 -6.88 -16.22 10.79
C ILE A 257 -6.73 -17.09 12.05
N LEU A 258 -5.61 -17.80 12.18
CA LEU A 258 -5.27 -18.45 13.43
C LEU A 258 -5.01 -17.36 14.47
N GLU A 259 -5.58 -17.50 15.67
CA GLU A 259 -5.22 -16.67 16.80
C GLU A 259 -3.70 -16.77 17.00
N VAL A 260 -3.04 -15.65 16.81
CA VAL A 260 -1.58 -15.57 16.86
C VAL A 260 -1.15 -15.65 18.31
N VAL A 261 -0.38 -16.69 18.64
CA VAL A 261 0.35 -16.78 19.92
C VAL A 261 1.59 -15.88 19.83
N ASP A 262 1.62 -14.91 20.74
CA ASP A 262 2.37 -13.66 20.68
C ASP A 262 3.79 -13.78 21.26
N THR A 263 4.81 -13.41 20.48
CA THR A 263 6.18 -13.15 20.99
C THR A 263 6.91 -11.99 20.28
N ALA A 264 6.32 -11.38 19.24
CA ALA A 264 6.90 -10.24 18.51
C ALA A 264 5.82 -9.18 18.28
N ILE A 265 6.19 -7.89 18.38
CA ILE A 265 5.28 -6.74 18.25
C ILE A 265 4.77 -6.64 16.80
N ARG A 266 3.72 -7.40 16.47
CA ARG A 266 3.05 -7.36 15.17
C ARG A 266 2.21 -6.09 15.06
N THR A 267 2.30 -5.40 13.93
CA THR A 267 1.51 -4.21 13.66
C THR A 267 0.41 -4.52 12.64
N CYS A 268 -0.85 -4.26 13.01
CA CYS A 268 -1.98 -4.41 12.10
C CYS A 268 -1.88 -3.42 10.92
N MET A 269 -2.14 -3.89 9.70
CA MET A 269 -1.99 -3.09 8.48
C MET A 269 -3.22 -2.24 8.12
N GLU A 270 -4.39 -2.54 8.72
CA GLU A 270 -5.69 -2.03 8.25
C GLU A 270 -5.92 -2.34 6.75
N TYR A 271 -5.38 -3.46 6.27
CA TYR A 271 -5.45 -3.86 4.87
C TYR A 271 -6.85 -4.42 4.53
N THR A 272 -7.52 -3.78 3.58
CA THR A 272 -8.90 -4.12 3.19
C THR A 272 -8.99 -5.18 2.09
N GLY A 273 -7.86 -5.61 1.51
CA GLY A 273 -7.85 -6.52 0.37
C GLY A 273 -8.47 -7.89 0.67
N ASN A 274 -8.28 -8.43 1.89
CA ASN A 274 -8.89 -9.70 2.30
C ASN A 274 -10.42 -9.64 2.22
N TRP A 275 -11.01 -8.55 2.73
CA TRP A 275 -12.44 -8.31 2.64
C TRP A 275 -12.91 -8.10 1.19
N LEU A 276 -12.14 -7.37 0.39
CA LEU A 276 -12.46 -7.14 -1.02
C LEU A 276 -12.51 -8.43 -1.84
N LEU A 277 -11.58 -9.35 -1.61
CA LEU A 277 -11.55 -10.66 -2.25
C LEU A 277 -12.72 -11.54 -1.76
N ALA A 278 -12.96 -11.60 -0.45
CA ALA A 278 -14.05 -12.39 0.12
C ALA A 278 -15.44 -11.93 -0.38
N GLU A 279 -15.65 -10.62 -0.56
CA GLU A 279 -16.93 -10.09 -1.04
C GLU A 279 -17.11 -10.11 -2.55
N LEU A 280 -16.04 -10.34 -3.33
CA LEU A 280 -16.08 -10.20 -4.78
C LEU A 280 -17.16 -11.07 -5.45
N PRO A 281 -17.33 -12.37 -5.12
CA PRO A 281 -18.39 -13.20 -5.70
C PRO A 281 -19.78 -12.65 -5.41
N ASN A 282 -20.02 -12.21 -4.17
CA ASN A 282 -21.31 -11.65 -3.74
C ASN A 282 -21.64 -10.35 -4.50
N LYS A 283 -20.65 -9.48 -4.70
CA LYS A 283 -20.81 -8.23 -5.48
C LYS A 283 -21.19 -8.51 -6.94
N ILE A 284 -20.55 -9.49 -7.57
CA ILE A 284 -20.85 -9.89 -8.95
C ILE A 284 -22.29 -10.42 -9.05
N ILE A 285 -22.72 -11.31 -8.14
CA ILE A 285 -24.07 -11.87 -8.12
C ILE A 285 -25.13 -10.78 -7.90
N GLN A 286 -24.90 -9.86 -6.96
CA GLN A 286 -25.83 -8.76 -6.68
C GLN A 286 -26.01 -7.84 -7.88
N GLN A 287 -24.93 -7.54 -8.61
CA GLN A 287 -25.01 -6.69 -9.79
C GLN A 287 -25.74 -7.38 -10.94
N ALA A 288 -25.51 -8.68 -11.14
CA ALA A 288 -26.24 -9.47 -12.13
C ALA A 288 -27.76 -9.45 -11.87
N ARG A 289 -28.17 -9.63 -10.60
CA ARG A 289 -29.59 -9.57 -10.18
C ARG A 289 -30.23 -8.18 -10.40
N LYS A 290 -29.47 -7.10 -10.21
CA LYS A 290 -29.94 -5.73 -10.50
C LYS A 290 -30.15 -5.50 -11.99
N GLY A 291 -29.29 -6.06 -12.83
CA GLY A 291 -29.44 -6.02 -14.30
C GLY A 291 -30.72 -6.70 -14.78
N THR A 292 -31.02 -7.90 -14.26
CA THR A 292 -32.22 -8.67 -14.65
C THR A 292 -33.53 -8.02 -14.17
N ASN A 293 -33.57 -7.48 -12.94
CA ASN A 293 -34.77 -6.81 -12.41
C ASN A 293 -35.08 -5.47 -13.11
N SER A 294 -34.08 -4.86 -13.75
CA SER A 294 -34.27 -3.63 -14.54
C SER A 294 -34.89 -3.89 -15.92
N GLY A 295 -34.66 -5.09 -16.49
CA GLY A 295 -35.26 -5.51 -17.76
C GLY A 295 -36.75 -5.86 -17.66
N ASN A 296 -37.20 -6.39 -16.53
CA ASN A 296 -38.61 -6.77 -16.32
C ASN A 296 -39.56 -5.58 -16.05
N LYS A 297 -39.05 -4.35 -15.93
CA LYS A 297 -39.91 -3.15 -15.79
C LYS A 297 -40.40 -2.56 -17.12
N GLN A 298 -39.99 -3.10 -18.27
CA GLN A 298 -40.45 -2.63 -19.59
C GLN A 298 -41.44 -3.57 -20.31
N VAL A 299 -41.79 -4.73 -19.72
CA VAL A 299 -42.80 -5.63 -20.28
C VAL A 299 -43.87 -5.90 -19.23
N ASN A 300 -44.73 -4.91 -19.00
CA ASN A 300 -46.09 -5.12 -18.50
C ASN A 300 -46.94 -3.96 -18.99
N GLY A 301 -47.20 -3.99 -20.30
CA GLY A 301 -48.35 -3.29 -20.87
C GLY A 301 -49.62 -3.89 -20.28
N LYS A 302 -50.47 -3.01 -19.75
CA LYS A 302 -51.87 -3.19 -19.38
C LYS A 302 -52.47 -4.57 -19.71
N VAL A 303 -52.66 -5.39 -18.69
CA VAL A 303 -53.80 -6.32 -18.66
C VAL A 303 -54.61 -5.98 -17.43
N GLN A 304 -55.79 -5.43 -17.71
CA GLN A 304 -56.85 -5.12 -16.77
C GLN A 304 -57.44 -6.46 -16.30
N LEU A 305 -57.30 -6.77 -15.01
CA LEU A 305 -57.90 -7.95 -14.39
C LEU A 305 -59.12 -7.49 -13.59
N ASP A 306 -60.28 -7.82 -14.12
CA ASP A 306 -61.56 -7.75 -13.44
C ASP A 306 -61.53 -8.66 -12.22
N THR A 307 -61.78 -8.06 -11.06
CA THR A 307 -61.95 -8.74 -9.78
C THR A 307 -63.30 -9.46 -9.72
N PHE A 308 -63.27 -10.77 -9.54
CA PHE A 308 -64.36 -11.50 -8.90
C PHE A 308 -63.84 -12.63 -8.00
N SER A 309 -64.61 -12.84 -6.93
CA SER A 309 -64.65 -13.96 -6.00
C SER A 309 -63.88 -13.84 -4.66
N THR A 310 -64.76 -13.70 -3.67
CA THR A 310 -64.73 -13.72 -2.22
C THR A 310 -64.37 -15.07 -1.57
N PHE A 311 -63.97 -14.97 -0.29
CA PHE A 311 -64.00 -15.96 0.83
C PHE A 311 -62.70 -16.75 1.13
N PRO A 312 -62.48 -17.17 2.40
CA PRO A 312 -62.28 -16.30 3.56
C PRO A 312 -61.03 -16.69 4.40
N ASP A 313 -60.66 -15.77 5.30
CA ASP A 313 -59.73 -15.94 6.41
C ASP A 313 -60.03 -17.17 7.28
N HIS A 314 -58.97 -17.84 7.76
CA HIS A 314 -58.82 -18.18 9.17
C HIS A 314 -57.37 -18.56 9.52
N ASN A 315 -56.85 -17.84 10.53
CA ASN A 315 -56.02 -18.29 11.65
C ASN A 315 -54.64 -18.93 11.34
N GLU A 316 -53.54 -18.62 12.03
CA GLU A 316 -53.30 -17.91 13.30
C GLU A 316 -51.77 -17.76 13.50
N LEU A 317 -51.37 -16.65 14.16
CA LEU A 317 -50.28 -16.52 15.16
C LEU A 317 -48.82 -16.83 14.75
N GLU A 318 -47.78 -16.07 15.10
CA GLU A 318 -47.63 -14.82 15.85
C GLU A 318 -46.14 -14.40 15.67
N MET A 319 -45.87 -13.14 15.34
CA MET A 319 -44.53 -12.56 15.39
C MET A 319 -44.31 -11.91 16.76
N VAL A 320 -43.33 -12.41 17.52
CA VAL A 320 -42.79 -11.71 18.69
C VAL A 320 -41.79 -10.65 18.24
N ILE A 321 -42.14 -9.38 18.43
CA ILE A 321 -41.25 -8.23 18.21
C ILE A 321 -40.46 -7.98 19.51
N GLY A 322 -39.16 -8.30 19.48
CA GLY A 322 -38.22 -8.00 20.55
C GLY A 322 -37.70 -6.56 20.48
N LYS A 323 -37.97 -5.79 21.53
CA LYS A 323 -37.54 -4.40 21.75
C LYS A 323 -36.02 -4.26 21.83
N ARG A 324 -35.53 -3.15 21.26
CA ARG A 324 -34.18 -2.59 21.37
C ARG A 324 -33.94 -2.08 22.79
N VAL A 325 -32.93 -2.62 23.48
CA VAL A 325 -32.40 -2.04 24.73
C VAL A 325 -31.27 -1.08 24.37
N VAL A 326 -31.32 0.10 24.95
CA VAL A 326 -30.31 1.15 24.89
C VAL A 326 -29.38 0.95 26.07
N PHE A 327 -28.07 0.85 25.80
CA PHE A 327 -26.99 1.35 26.65
C PHE A 327 -25.89 1.87 25.74
#